data_AF-A0A142FMH3-F1
#
_entry.id   AF-A0A142FMH3-F1
#
_cell.length_a   1.000
_cell.length_b   1.000
_cell.length_c   1.000
_cell.angle_alpha   90.00
_cell.angle_beta   90.00
_cell.angle_gamma   90.00
#
_symmetry.space_group_name_H-M   'P 1'
#
loop_
_entity.id
_entity.type
_entity.pdbx_description
1 polymer ?
#
loop_
_entity_poly.entity_id
_entity_poly.type
_entity_poly.pdbx_seq_one_letter_code
_entity_poly.pdbx_strand_id
1 'polypeptide(L)'
;MQRIASSVVSLLGLTALGLVPGFTHAGGPTPEHFLNSSSMILEIRYCECQATEPDGSPSELRPEFLERSHLLRVGLADEGRGYASSPELTIGFKLTPLPESHGAFAFNFAGRYGAGNQSSTGSGEVLLSRDQWINLFGSHHEAQQGSQLSGVAVRLVEANTLIN
;
A
#
# COMPACT_ATOMS: atom_id res chain seq x y z
N MET A 1 -70.90 -33.64 14.40
CA MET A 1 -70.58 -33.19 15.77
C MET A 1 -69.75 -34.29 16.44
N GLN A 2 -68.48 -34.05 16.73
CA GLN A 2 -67.78 -34.79 17.79
C GLN A 2 -66.53 -34.01 18.20
N ARG A 3 -66.54 -33.51 19.43
CA ARG A 3 -65.39 -32.97 20.14
C ARG A 3 -64.58 -34.14 20.69
N ILE A 4 -63.26 -34.12 20.58
CA ILE A 4 -62.38 -34.82 21.50
C ILE A 4 -61.29 -33.82 21.92
N ALA A 5 -61.24 -33.60 23.22
CA ALA A 5 -60.30 -32.75 23.91
C ALA A 5 -59.16 -33.57 24.50
N SER A 6 -58.05 -32.86 24.71
CA SER A 6 -57.08 -32.99 25.79
C SER A 6 -55.87 -33.92 25.67
N SER A 7 -54.75 -33.24 25.92
CA SER A 7 -53.60 -33.63 26.74
C SER A 7 -52.52 -34.48 26.08
N VAL A 8 -51.32 -33.90 25.96
CA VAL A 8 -50.18 -34.25 26.81
C VAL A 8 -49.16 -33.12 26.70
N VAL A 9 -48.96 -32.42 27.81
CA VAL A 9 -47.77 -31.61 28.07
C VAL A 9 -46.63 -32.60 28.32
N SER A 10 -45.58 -32.56 27.50
CA SER A 10 -44.32 -33.23 27.82
C SER A 10 -43.18 -32.25 27.57
N LEU A 11 -42.88 -31.49 28.62
CA LEU A 11 -41.63 -30.76 28.82
C LEU A 11 -40.57 -31.79 29.24
N LEU A 12 -39.42 -31.89 28.56
CA LEU A 12 -38.08 -32.23 29.08
C LEU A 12 -37.15 -32.81 27.98
N GLY A 13 -35.94 -32.25 27.89
CA GLY A 13 -34.79 -32.85 27.17
C GLY A 13 -33.97 -31.84 26.35
N LEU A 14 -33.27 -30.90 26.98
CA LEU A 14 -31.81 -30.91 27.20
C LEU A 14 -30.92 -30.87 25.94
N THR A 15 -30.23 -29.73 25.81
CA THR A 15 -28.81 -29.56 25.42
C THR A 15 -28.37 -29.91 24.00
N ALA A 16 -28.19 -28.86 23.20
CA ALA A 16 -26.93 -28.65 22.47
C ALA A 16 -26.63 -27.15 22.46
N LEU A 17 -25.84 -26.68 23.43
CA LEU A 17 -25.12 -25.42 23.29
C LEU A 17 -24.16 -25.62 22.12
N GLY A 18 -24.50 -25.06 20.96
CA GLY A 18 -23.55 -24.89 19.87
C GLY A 18 -22.41 -24.02 20.37
N LEU A 19 -21.30 -24.63 20.75
CA LEU A 19 -20.00 -23.97 20.80
C LEU A 19 -19.71 -23.53 19.37
N VAL A 20 -20.12 -22.31 19.03
CA VAL A 20 -19.60 -21.65 17.85
C VAL A 20 -18.10 -21.54 18.10
N PRO A 21 -17.23 -22.14 17.27
CA PRO A 21 -15.80 -21.86 17.37
C PRO A 21 -15.67 -20.35 17.22
N GLY A 22 -15.24 -19.69 18.29
CA GLY A 22 -14.87 -18.29 18.22
C GLY A 22 -13.84 -18.19 17.11
N PHE A 23 -14.18 -17.47 16.05
CA PHE A 23 -13.19 -17.05 15.07
C PHE A 23 -12.20 -16.21 15.86
N THR A 24 -11.10 -16.82 16.31
CA THR A 24 -9.93 -16.06 16.67
C THR A 24 -9.56 -15.39 15.35
N HIS A 25 -9.85 -14.10 15.25
CA HIS A 25 -9.28 -13.26 14.22
C HIS A 25 -7.78 -13.34 14.46
N ALA A 26 -7.12 -14.28 13.78
CA ALA A 26 -5.68 -14.39 13.80
C ALA A 26 -5.21 -13.06 13.23
N GLY A 27 -4.84 -12.13 14.11
CA GLY A 27 -4.26 -10.86 13.73
C GLY A 27 -3.19 -11.18 12.70
N GLY A 28 -3.30 -10.59 11.51
CA GLY A 28 -2.35 -10.83 10.43
C GLY A 28 -0.92 -10.58 10.90
N PRO A 29 0.08 -11.03 10.12
CA PRO A 29 1.48 -10.89 10.52
C PRO A 29 1.78 -9.44 10.91
N THR A 30 2.62 -9.25 11.93
CA THR A 30 2.99 -7.89 12.37
C THR A 30 3.89 -7.23 11.31
N PRO A 31 3.91 -5.89 11.19
CA PRO A 31 4.77 -5.18 10.24
C PRO A 31 6.25 -5.61 10.27
N GLU A 32 6.78 -5.95 11.45
CA GLU A 32 8.17 -6.41 11.64
C GLU A 32 8.43 -7.76 10.95
N HIS A 33 7.44 -8.66 10.94
CA HIS A 33 7.56 -9.94 10.26
C HIS A 33 7.77 -9.74 8.75
N PHE A 34 7.17 -8.69 8.16
CA PHE A 34 7.36 -8.38 6.75
C PHE A 34 8.76 -7.86 6.46
N LEU A 35 9.31 -6.97 7.29
CA LEU A 35 10.69 -6.50 7.06
C LEU A 35 11.72 -7.62 7.24
N ASN A 36 11.47 -8.54 8.17
CA ASN A 36 12.33 -9.69 8.38
C ASN A 36 12.16 -10.77 7.30
N SER A 37 11.04 -10.74 6.58
CA SER A 37 10.88 -11.56 5.37
C SER A 37 11.65 -10.89 4.23
N SER A 38 12.67 -11.56 3.71
CA SER A 38 13.45 -11.12 2.53
C SER A 38 12.64 -11.04 1.22
N SER A 39 11.32 -11.12 1.32
CA SER A 39 10.36 -11.06 0.22
C SER A 39 9.78 -9.67 -0.01
N MET A 40 10.05 -8.64 0.79
CA MET A 40 9.44 -7.33 0.52
C MET A 40 10.16 -6.55 -0.59
N ILE A 41 9.38 -5.98 -1.51
CA ILE A 41 9.84 -5.18 -2.64
C ILE A 41 9.14 -3.82 -2.61
N LEU A 42 9.92 -2.74 -2.67
CA LEU A 42 9.40 -1.41 -2.98
C LEU A 42 9.32 -1.26 -4.50
N GLU A 43 8.10 -1.08 -5.00
CA GLU A 43 7.86 -0.68 -6.38
C GLU A 43 7.84 0.84 -6.46
N ILE A 44 8.58 1.41 -7.40
CA ILE A 44 8.69 2.86 -7.61
C ILE A 44 8.33 3.17 -9.05
N ARG A 45 7.32 4.02 -9.25
CA ARG A 45 6.89 4.52 -10.54
C ARG A 45 7.27 5.97 -10.74
N TYR A 46 7.75 6.32 -11.93
CA TYR A 46 8.09 7.70 -12.29
C TYR A 46 7.93 7.99 -13.79
N CYS A 47 7.63 9.25 -14.12
CA CYS A 47 7.51 9.75 -15.50
C CYS A 47 7.53 11.28 -15.56
N GLU A 48 7.71 11.82 -16.78
CA GLU A 48 7.30 13.18 -17.16
C GLU A 48 5.78 13.23 -17.41
N CYS A 49 5.00 12.85 -16.40
CA CYS A 49 3.55 12.87 -16.41
C CYS A 49 2.99 13.05 -14.99
N GLN A 50 1.74 13.48 -14.90
CA GLN A 50 1.09 13.75 -13.62
C GLN A 50 0.62 12.46 -12.95
N ALA A 51 1.01 12.27 -11.68
CA ALA A 51 0.65 11.07 -10.92
C ALA A 51 -0.77 11.09 -10.36
N THR A 52 -1.23 12.24 -9.83
CA THR A 52 -2.55 12.43 -9.22
C THR A 52 -3.19 13.70 -9.74
N GLU A 53 -4.51 13.84 -9.63
CA GLU A 53 -5.15 15.14 -9.85
C GLU A 53 -4.59 16.20 -8.88
N PRO A 54 -4.57 17.50 -9.23
CA PRO A 54 -3.93 18.54 -8.41
C PRO A 54 -4.44 18.62 -6.96
N ASP A 55 -5.72 18.30 -6.75
CA ASP A 55 -6.39 18.25 -5.44
C ASP A 55 -6.82 16.82 -5.05
N GLY A 56 -6.30 15.81 -5.75
CA GLY A 56 -6.63 14.40 -5.54
C GLY A 56 -5.89 13.79 -4.35
N SER A 57 -6.38 12.64 -3.87
CA SER A 57 -5.66 11.88 -2.85
C SER A 57 -4.30 11.43 -3.38
N PRO A 58 -3.22 11.46 -2.58
CA PRO A 58 -1.93 10.88 -2.95
C PRO A 58 -2.02 9.39 -3.34
N SER A 59 -3.05 8.67 -2.86
CA SER A 59 -3.25 7.26 -3.20
C SER A 59 -4.04 7.02 -4.50
N GLU A 60 -4.65 8.05 -5.07
CA GLU A 60 -5.49 7.95 -6.26
C GLU A 60 -4.67 8.27 -7.51
N LEU A 61 -3.83 7.32 -7.91
CA LEU A 61 -3.00 7.48 -9.10
C LEU A 61 -3.84 7.47 -10.39
N ARG A 62 -3.50 8.37 -11.32
CA ARG A 62 -4.11 8.45 -12.64
C ARG A 62 -3.79 7.18 -13.45
N PRO A 63 -4.75 6.61 -14.20
CA PRO A 63 -4.48 5.46 -15.07
C PRO A 63 -3.33 5.70 -16.06
N GLU A 64 -3.30 6.88 -16.67
CA GLU A 64 -2.24 7.30 -17.59
C GLU A 64 -0.84 7.23 -16.95
N PHE A 65 -0.73 7.61 -15.67
CA PHE A 65 0.53 7.49 -14.93
C PHE A 65 0.95 6.04 -14.77
N LEU A 66 0.03 5.14 -14.41
CA LEU A 66 0.33 3.71 -14.26
C LEU A 66 0.74 3.04 -15.59
N GLU A 67 0.16 3.48 -16.70
CA GLU A 67 0.46 2.95 -18.03
C GLU A 67 1.79 3.46 -18.59
N ARG A 68 2.09 4.75 -18.41
CA ARG A 68 3.25 5.41 -19.04
C ARG A 68 4.50 5.44 -18.16
N SER A 69 4.36 5.24 -16.85
CA SER A 69 5.50 5.33 -15.93
C SER A 69 6.48 4.19 -16.10
N HIS A 70 7.76 4.52 -15.92
CA HIS A 70 8.80 3.53 -15.66
C HIS A 70 8.55 2.88 -14.30
N LEU A 71 8.96 1.62 -14.14
CA LEU A 71 8.84 0.87 -12.91
C LEU A 71 10.22 0.38 -12.46
N LEU A 72 10.61 0.72 -11.24
CA LEU A 72 11.75 0.13 -10.53
C LEU A 72 11.25 -0.75 -9.40
N ARG A 73 11.99 -1.83 -9.14
CA ARG A 73 11.74 -2.76 -8.04
C ARG A 73 12.99 -2.86 -7.19
N VAL A 74 12.86 -2.57 -5.91
CA VAL A 74 13.99 -2.47 -4.99
C VAL A 74 13.70 -3.36 -3.79
N GLY A 75 14.58 -4.32 -3.55
CA GLY A 75 14.56 -5.10 -2.32
C GLY A 75 14.96 -4.24 -1.12
N LEU A 76 14.45 -4.61 0.05
CA LEU A 76 14.82 -3.95 1.29
C LEU A 76 16.13 -4.55 1.83
N ALA A 77 17.02 -3.68 2.29
CA ALA A 77 18.16 -4.09 3.11
C ALA A 77 17.71 -4.26 4.57
N ASP A 78 18.62 -4.77 5.41
CA ASP A 78 18.39 -4.93 6.84
C ASP A 78 17.86 -3.62 7.47
N GLU A 79 16.90 -3.78 8.40
CA GLU A 79 16.19 -2.70 9.10
C GLU A 79 15.29 -1.82 8.19
N GLY A 80 14.87 -2.35 7.03
CA GLY A 80 13.89 -1.68 6.17
C GLY A 80 14.45 -0.47 5.41
N ARG A 81 15.77 -0.34 5.30
CA ARG A 81 16.43 0.71 4.50
C ARG A 81 16.49 0.30 3.04
N GLY A 82 16.50 1.27 2.14
CA GLY A 82 16.77 1.02 0.74
C GLY A 82 17.18 2.27 -0.03
N TYR A 83 17.71 2.01 -1.21
CA TYR A 83 18.15 3.02 -2.14
C TYR A 83 17.89 2.54 -3.56
N ALA A 84 17.38 3.43 -4.41
CA ALA A 84 17.15 3.18 -5.82
C ALA A 84 17.77 4.30 -6.66
N SER A 85 18.35 3.92 -7.79
CA SER A 85 18.88 4.87 -8.77
C SER A 85 18.66 4.37 -10.19
N SER A 86 18.23 5.29 -11.05
CA SER A 86 18.24 5.23 -12.51
C SER A 86 18.88 6.53 -13.05
N PRO A 87 19.03 6.69 -14.37
CA PRO A 87 19.51 7.95 -14.94
C PRO A 87 18.69 9.17 -14.51
N GLU A 88 17.36 9.01 -14.40
CA GLU A 88 16.43 10.10 -14.08
C GLU A 88 16.05 10.17 -12.60
N LEU A 89 16.07 9.05 -11.87
CA LEU A 89 15.57 8.98 -10.49
C LEU A 89 16.67 8.58 -9.50
N THR A 90 16.71 9.25 -8.36
CA THR A 90 17.41 8.78 -7.16
C THR A 90 16.49 8.88 -5.96
N ILE A 91 16.38 7.84 -5.14
CA ILE A 91 15.59 7.86 -3.91
C ILE A 91 16.23 6.98 -2.84
N GLY A 92 16.42 7.56 -1.65
CA GLY A 92 16.78 6.83 -0.43
C GLY A 92 15.59 6.81 0.51
N PHE A 93 15.41 5.70 1.24
CA PHE A 93 14.28 5.53 2.13
C PHE A 93 14.55 4.61 3.32
N LYS A 94 13.69 4.73 4.33
CA LYS A 94 13.60 3.82 5.48
C LYS A 94 12.13 3.52 5.79
N LEU A 95 11.82 2.23 5.91
CA LEU A 95 10.54 1.72 6.40
C LEU A 95 10.67 1.41 7.89
N THR A 96 9.82 2.05 8.70
CA THR A 96 9.71 1.74 10.13
C THR A 96 8.35 1.09 10.42
N PRO A 97 8.32 -0.13 10.98
CA PRO A 97 7.11 -0.78 11.46
C PRO A 97 6.27 0.12 12.37
N LEU A 98 4.94 0.11 12.21
CA LEU A 98 4.02 0.75 13.15
C LEU A 98 3.28 -0.34 13.95
N PRO A 99 3.68 -0.62 15.20
CA PRO A 99 3.15 -1.76 15.98
C PRO A 99 1.63 -1.74 16.14
N GLU A 100 1.04 -0.55 16.22
CA GLU A 100 -0.41 -0.34 16.39
C GLU A 100 -1.21 -0.50 15.09
N SER A 101 -0.56 -0.73 13.94
CA SER A 101 -1.20 -0.78 12.62
C SER A 101 -0.74 -2.00 11.82
N HIS A 102 -1.62 -3.00 11.71
CA HIS A 102 -1.36 -4.22 10.96
C HIS A 102 -1.01 -3.91 9.49
N GLY A 103 0.25 -4.16 9.10
CA GLY A 103 0.73 -4.01 7.73
C GLY A 103 0.99 -2.57 7.26
N ALA A 104 1.09 -1.61 8.17
CA ALA A 104 1.44 -0.23 7.84
C ALA A 104 2.85 0.13 8.33
N PHE A 105 3.50 1.04 7.60
CA PHE A 105 4.87 1.47 7.85
C PHE A 105 4.95 2.99 7.77
N ALA A 106 5.76 3.59 8.64
CA ALA A 106 6.25 4.94 8.41
C ALA A 106 7.34 4.87 7.34
N PHE A 107 7.08 5.43 6.17
CA PHE A 107 8.00 5.49 5.04
C PHE A 107 8.65 6.86 4.99
N ASN A 108 9.88 6.94 5.49
CA ASN A 108 10.70 8.14 5.42
C ASN A 108 11.52 8.11 4.15
N PHE A 109 11.52 9.19 3.36
CA PHE A 109 12.20 9.23 2.08
C PHE A 109 12.82 10.59 1.78
N ALA A 110 13.84 10.54 0.91
CA ALA A 110 14.35 11.70 0.19
C ALA A 110 14.70 11.26 -1.23
N GLY A 111 14.26 12.03 -2.21
CA GLY A 111 14.44 11.69 -3.62
C GLY A 111 14.49 12.89 -4.54
N ARG A 112 14.99 12.62 -5.74
CA ARG A 112 15.05 13.54 -6.86
C ARG A 112 14.69 12.79 -8.12
N TYR A 113 13.82 13.39 -8.91
CA TYR A 113 13.55 13.01 -10.29
C TYR A 113 14.06 14.13 -11.20
N GLY A 114 14.73 13.81 -12.29
CA GLY A 114 15.08 14.79 -13.31
C GLY A 114 15.23 14.15 -14.68
N ALA A 115 14.50 14.69 -15.65
CA ALA A 115 14.52 14.29 -17.05
C ALA A 115 14.53 15.54 -17.92
N GLY A 116 15.48 15.61 -18.87
CA GLY A 116 15.70 16.79 -19.70
C GLY A 116 15.90 18.06 -18.87
N ASN A 117 14.97 19.00 -19.00
CA ASN A 117 15.02 20.32 -18.35
C ASN A 117 14.21 20.36 -17.05
N GLN A 118 13.57 19.25 -16.68
CA GLN A 118 12.72 19.15 -15.50
C GLN A 118 13.51 18.50 -14.36
N SER A 119 13.33 19.04 -13.15
CA SER A 119 13.80 18.40 -11.93
C SER A 119 12.79 18.66 -10.83
N SER A 120 12.46 17.61 -10.08
CA SER A 120 11.66 17.68 -8.85
C SER A 120 12.39 16.95 -7.75
N THR A 121 12.33 17.50 -6.54
CA THR A 121 12.86 16.90 -5.32
C THR A 121 11.74 16.77 -4.31
N GLY A 122 11.72 15.67 -3.57
CA GLY A 122 10.77 15.46 -2.50
C GLY A 122 11.44 14.77 -1.32
N SER A 123 11.02 15.12 -0.13
CA SER A 123 11.39 14.42 1.09
C SER A 123 10.28 14.53 2.11
N GLY A 124 10.12 13.51 2.93
CA GLY A 124 9.12 13.51 3.98
C GLY A 124 8.91 12.14 4.57
N GLU A 125 7.82 12.02 5.31
CA GLU A 125 7.34 10.78 5.88
C GLU A 125 5.87 10.60 5.48
N VAL A 126 5.53 9.41 4.97
CA VAL A 126 4.16 9.05 4.64
C VAL A 126 3.82 7.70 5.26
N LEU A 127 2.54 7.49 5.54
CA LEU A 127 2.03 6.18 5.91
C LEU A 127 1.95 5.32 4.65
N LEU A 128 2.67 4.20 4.65
CA LEU A 128 2.63 3.24 3.55
C LEU A 128 2.00 1.94 4.03
N SER A 129 0.81 1.65 3.49
CA SER A 129 0.15 0.35 3.67
C SER A 129 0.58 -0.60 2.55
N ARG A 130 0.51 -1.91 2.81
CA ARG A 130 0.80 -2.92 1.78
C ARG A 130 -0.13 -2.75 0.57
N ASP A 131 0.43 -2.99 -0.62
CA ASP A 131 -0.24 -2.98 -1.92
C ASP A 131 -0.90 -1.65 -2.32
N GLN A 132 -0.79 -0.61 -1.48
CA GLN A 132 -1.31 0.72 -1.73
C GLN A 132 -0.26 1.59 -2.41
N TRP A 133 -0.63 2.17 -3.55
CA TRP A 133 0.16 3.22 -4.17
C TRP A 133 0.03 4.54 -3.40
N ILE A 134 1.12 5.29 -3.31
CA ILE A 134 1.19 6.63 -2.76
C ILE A 134 2.09 7.50 -3.64
N ASN A 135 1.57 8.62 -4.14
CA ASN A 135 2.37 9.68 -4.73
C ASN A 135 3.22 10.37 -3.65
N LEU A 136 4.52 10.51 -3.92
CA LEU A 136 5.46 11.11 -2.98
C LEU A 136 5.75 12.57 -3.31
N PHE A 137 6.05 12.84 -4.58
CA PHE A 137 6.38 14.17 -5.08
C PHE A 137 6.25 14.20 -6.60
N GLY A 138 6.39 15.40 -7.15
CA GLY A 138 6.28 15.68 -8.56
C GLY A 138 6.45 17.17 -8.82
N SER A 139 6.15 17.59 -10.04
CA SER A 139 6.08 19.00 -10.40
C SER A 139 4.85 19.23 -11.26
N HIS A 140 4.22 20.38 -11.07
CA HIS A 140 3.18 20.88 -11.94
C HIS A 140 3.49 22.34 -12.27
N HIS A 141 4.19 22.56 -13.38
CA HIS A 141 4.51 23.91 -13.86
C HIS A 141 3.81 24.16 -15.19
N GLU A 142 2.85 25.07 -15.20
CA GLU A 142 2.29 25.58 -16.44
C GLU A 142 3.27 26.60 -17.05
N ALA A 143 3.80 26.30 -18.24
CA ALA A 143 4.61 27.23 -19.01
C ALA A 143 3.90 27.60 -20.31
N GLN A 144 4.27 28.75 -20.90
CA GLN A 144 3.71 29.22 -22.18
C GLN A 144 3.93 28.23 -23.35
N GLN A 145 4.85 27.27 -23.19
CA GLN A 145 5.21 26.25 -24.18
C GLN A 145 4.70 24.84 -23.81
N GLY A 146 3.82 24.72 -22.82
CA GLY A 146 3.26 23.46 -22.34
C GLY A 146 3.53 23.21 -20.86
N SER A 147 2.70 22.38 -20.22
CA SER A 147 2.85 22.02 -18.81
C SER A 147 3.99 21.04 -18.60
N GLN A 148 4.90 21.35 -17.68
CA GLN A 148 5.95 20.47 -17.19
C GLN A 148 5.42 19.70 -15.99
N LEU A 149 5.08 18.44 -16.26
CA LEU A 149 4.49 17.52 -15.29
C LEU A 149 5.48 16.42 -14.98
N SER A 150 5.68 16.15 -13.70
CA SER A 150 6.40 14.96 -13.25
C SER A 150 5.70 14.33 -12.06
N GLY A 151 5.90 13.03 -11.89
CA GLY A 151 5.29 12.28 -10.80
C GLY A 151 6.19 11.13 -10.37
N VAL A 152 6.27 10.94 -9.06
CA VAL A 152 6.94 9.80 -8.43
C VAL A 152 5.99 9.18 -7.41
N ALA A 153 5.74 7.89 -7.52
CA ALA A 153 4.87 7.15 -6.61
C ALA A 153 5.50 5.82 -6.21
N VAL A 154 5.11 5.31 -5.03
CA VAL A 154 5.62 4.05 -4.50
C VAL A 154 4.50 3.16 -4.01
N ARG A 155 4.74 1.84 -4.01
CA ARG A 155 3.99 0.89 -3.19
C ARG A 155 4.92 -0.18 -2.63
N LEU A 156 4.51 -0.78 -1.53
CA LEU A 156 5.21 -1.89 -0.92
C LEU A 156 4.45 -3.20 -1.19
N VAL A 157 5.11 -4.18 -1.79
CA VAL A 157 4.52 -5.49 -2.14
C VAL A 157 5.39 -6.64 -1.62
N GLU A 158 4.78 -7.81 -1.47
CA GLU A 158 5.53 -9.05 -1.28
C GLU A 158 6.05 -9.58 -2.63
N ALA A 159 7.20 -10.24 -2.67
CA ALA A 159 7.84 -10.72 -3.90
C ALA A 159 7.10 -11.91 -4.52
N ASN A 160 6.36 -12.65 -3.70
CA ASN A 160 5.52 -13.78 -4.11
C ASN A 160 4.27 -13.34 -4.90
N THR A 161 3.83 -12.08 -4.81
CA THR A 161 2.72 -11.56 -5.62
C THR A 161 3.15 -11.16 -7.04
N LEU A 162 4.43 -11.33 -7.40
CA LEU A 162 4.98 -11.06 -8.72
C LEU A 162 4.89 -12.25 -9.70
N ILE A 163 4.31 -13.37 -9.28
CA ILE A 163 4.11 -14.58 -10.08
C ILE A 163 2.60 -14.80 -10.28
N ASN A 164 1.97 -14.00 -11.14
CA ASN A 164 0.67 -14.28 -11.74
C ASN A 164 0.50 -13.48 -13.02
#